data_AF-A0A0L0EMZ7-F1
#
_entry.id   AF-A0A0L0EMZ7-F1
#
_cell.length_a   1.000
_cell.length_b   1.000
_cell.length_c   1.000
_cell.angle_alpha   90.00
_cell.angle_beta   90.00
_cell.angle_gamma   90.00
#
_symmetry.space_group_name_H-M   'P 1'
#
loop_
_entity.id
_entity.type
_entity.pdbx_description
1 polymer ?
#
loop_
_entity_poly.entity_id
_entity_poly.type
_entity_poly.pdbx_seq_one_letter_code
_entity_poly.pdbx_strand_id
1 'polypeptide(L)'
;MASGYEKYYVPEQSPWPIVGAVALFGVAVGGGLTVMKSPGGQFILYAGIGLLLFMLAGWFRHVIRESQGGLYSAQMDRSFRQGMAWFIFSEVMFFAAFFGALLYARMFAVPWLGGASNNVMTHELLWPSFEAVWPLLNTPGGDTTQAMGWQGLPLINTVILLISSVTLHFAHAAMEQGQRNKVKVFLGLTILLGFAFLV
;
A
#
# COMPACT_ATOMS: atom_id res chain seq x y z
N MET A 1 21.08 -18.74 34.45
CA MET A 1 21.24 -19.70 33.35
C MET A 1 21.76 -18.91 32.15
N ALA A 2 22.96 -19.20 31.66
CA ALA A 2 23.48 -18.52 30.47
C ALA A 2 22.56 -18.85 29.30
N SER A 3 21.94 -17.83 28.71
CA SER A 3 21.13 -17.96 27.49
C SER A 3 22.02 -18.58 26.41
N GLY A 4 21.81 -19.85 26.06
CA GLY A 4 22.50 -20.48 24.95
C GLY A 4 22.24 -19.70 23.67
N TYR A 5 23.28 -19.42 22.90
CA TYR A 5 23.17 -18.74 21.62
C TYR A 5 22.41 -19.63 20.63
N GLU A 6 21.22 -19.21 20.19
CA GLU A 6 20.48 -19.92 19.14
C GLU A 6 21.14 -19.66 17.79
N LYS A 7 21.44 -20.72 17.04
CA LYS A 7 22.05 -20.58 15.71
C LYS A 7 21.00 -20.01 14.75
N TYR A 8 21.33 -18.90 14.10
CA TYR A 8 20.49 -18.32 13.05
C TYR A 8 20.48 -19.25 11.83
N TYR A 9 19.30 -19.49 11.26
CA TYR A 9 19.17 -20.27 10.03
C TYR A 9 19.73 -19.46 8.86
N VAL A 10 20.67 -20.05 8.12
CA VAL A 10 21.20 -19.47 6.89
C VAL A 10 20.55 -20.22 5.73
N PRO A 11 19.68 -19.55 4.94
CA PRO A 11 19.02 -20.18 3.82
C PRO A 11 20.01 -20.68 2.77
N GLU A 12 19.61 -21.72 2.04
CA GLU A 12 20.33 -22.17 0.85
C GLU A 12 20.18 -21.15 -0.30
N GLN A 13 20.99 -21.31 -1.35
CA GLN A 13 20.95 -20.41 -2.49
C GLN A 13 19.54 -20.40 -3.12
N SER A 14 18.98 -19.20 -3.28
CA SER A 14 17.64 -19.01 -3.80
C SER A 14 17.67 -18.23 -5.12
N PRO A 15 16.99 -18.72 -6.18
CA PRO A 15 16.92 -18.01 -7.46
C PRO A 15 15.88 -16.88 -7.46
N TRP A 16 15.00 -16.79 -6.45
CA TRP A 16 13.90 -15.81 -6.45
C TRP A 16 14.34 -14.35 -6.51
N PRO A 17 15.44 -13.91 -5.85
CA PRO A 17 15.90 -12.53 -5.95
C PRO A 17 16.22 -12.09 -7.37
N ILE A 18 16.85 -12.94 -8.18
CA ILE A 18 17.20 -12.57 -9.57
C ILE A 18 15.96 -12.58 -10.48
N VAL A 19 15.03 -13.53 -10.27
CA VAL A 19 13.73 -13.53 -10.97
C VAL A 19 12.95 -12.26 -10.62
N GLY A 20 12.97 -11.85 -9.35
CA GLY A 20 12.33 -10.62 -8.89
C GLY A 20 12.93 -9.37 -9.50
N ALA A 21 14.26 -9.28 -9.60
CA ALA A 21 14.94 -8.16 -10.26
C ALA A 21 14.56 -8.04 -11.74
N VAL A 22 14.51 -9.15 -12.48
CA VAL A 22 14.07 -9.17 -13.89
C VAL A 22 12.60 -8.79 -14.01
N ALA A 23 11.75 -9.27 -13.11
CA ALA A 23 10.33 -8.93 -13.09
C ALA A 23 10.11 -7.42 -12.86
N LEU A 24 10.77 -6.84 -11.85
CA LEU A 24 10.70 -5.41 -11.55
C LEU A 24 11.26 -4.55 -12.68
N PHE A 25 12.35 -4.98 -13.32
CA PHE A 25 12.87 -4.32 -14.52
C PHE A 25 11.84 -4.31 -15.65
N GLY A 26 11.18 -5.45 -15.90
CA GLY A 26 10.10 -5.57 -16.88
C GLY A 26 8.92 -4.65 -16.56
N VAL A 27 8.51 -4.55 -15.29
CA VAL A 27 7.44 -3.63 -14.85
C VAL A 27 7.84 -2.17 -15.09
N ALA A 28 9.06 -1.77 -14.70
CA ALA A 28 9.52 -0.40 -14.85
C ALA A 28 9.64 0.02 -16.33
N VAL A 29 10.29 -0.81 -17.15
CA VAL A 29 10.46 -0.55 -18.59
C VAL A 29 9.12 -0.62 -19.32
N GLY A 30 8.32 -1.65 -19.06
CA GLY A 30 7.00 -1.81 -19.66
C GLY A 30 6.06 -0.65 -19.31
N GLY A 31 6.08 -0.19 -18.06
CA GLY A 31 5.33 0.97 -17.60
C GLY A 31 5.76 2.25 -18.33
N GLY A 32 7.06 2.52 -18.41
CA GLY A 32 7.61 3.67 -19.14
C GLY A 32 7.22 3.66 -20.62
N LEU A 33 7.40 2.54 -21.30
CA LEU A 33 7.04 2.38 -22.71
C LEU A 33 5.53 2.52 -22.95
N THR A 34 4.70 2.08 -22.01
CA THR A 34 3.24 2.23 -22.07
C THR A 34 2.83 3.70 -21.99
N VAL A 35 3.44 4.47 -21.08
CA VAL A 35 3.19 5.92 -20.96
C VAL A 35 3.65 6.66 -22.22
N MET A 36 4.77 6.24 -22.82
CA MET A 36 5.26 6.77 -24.10
C MET A 36 4.43 6.33 -25.32
N LYS A 37 3.38 5.52 -25.13
CA LYS A 37 2.55 4.93 -26.19
C LYS A 37 3.36 4.14 -27.24
N SER A 38 4.48 3.54 -26.82
CA SER A 38 5.33 2.72 -27.68
C SER A 38 4.67 1.35 -27.95
N PRO A 39 4.73 0.83 -29.18
CA PRO A 39 4.25 -0.52 -29.50
C PRO A 39 4.92 -1.58 -28.61
N GLY A 40 4.13 -2.47 -28.01
CA GLY A 40 4.63 -3.56 -27.17
C GLY A 40 4.91 -3.20 -25.71
N GLY A 41 4.83 -1.93 -25.30
CA GLY A 41 5.04 -1.52 -23.90
C GLY A 41 4.10 -2.21 -22.91
N GLN A 42 2.82 -2.32 -23.25
CA GLN A 42 1.82 -2.99 -22.43
C GLN A 42 2.10 -4.49 -22.28
N PHE A 43 2.58 -5.15 -23.33
CA PHE A 43 2.92 -6.57 -23.28
C PHE A 43 4.08 -6.82 -22.31
N ILE A 44 5.14 -6.00 -22.38
CA ILE A 44 6.28 -6.08 -21.46
C ILE A 44 5.83 -5.82 -20.02
N LEU A 45 4.94 -4.83 -19.81
CA LEU A 45 4.39 -4.54 -18.49
C LEU A 45 3.64 -5.74 -17.90
N TYR A 46 2.69 -6.32 -18.64
CA TYR A 46 1.92 -7.46 -18.17
C TYR A 46 2.78 -8.71 -17.99
N ALA A 47 3.78 -8.93 -18.85
CA ALA A 47 4.76 -10.01 -18.68
C ALA A 47 5.58 -9.81 -17.40
N GLY A 48 6.03 -8.58 -17.11
CA GLY A 48 6.74 -8.23 -15.88
C GLY A 48 5.87 -8.45 -14.63
N ILE A 49 4.62 -8.01 -14.65
CA ILE A 49 3.66 -8.24 -13.56
C ILE A 49 3.42 -9.74 -13.36
N GLY A 50 3.20 -10.49 -14.45
CA GLY A 50 3.01 -11.95 -14.39
C GLY A 50 4.21 -12.66 -13.79
N LEU A 51 5.43 -12.29 -14.19
CA LEU A 51 6.67 -12.83 -13.63
C LEU A 51 6.84 -12.47 -12.15
N LEU A 52 6.45 -11.26 -11.75
CA LEU A 52 6.50 -10.81 -10.35
C LEU A 52 5.54 -11.64 -9.48
N LEU A 53 4.31 -11.86 -9.94
CA LEU A 53 3.33 -12.70 -9.24
C LEU A 53 3.80 -14.15 -9.12
N PHE A 54 4.39 -14.70 -10.19
CA PHE A 54 5.01 -16.02 -10.18
C PHE A 54 6.12 -16.12 -9.14
N MET A 55 7.01 -15.12 -9.12
CA MET A 55 8.11 -15.04 -8.16
C MET A 55 7.59 -14.96 -6.72
N LEU A 56 6.61 -14.11 -6.43
CA LEU A 56 6.02 -13.98 -5.08
C LEU A 56 5.36 -15.29 -4.62
N ALA A 57 4.56 -15.93 -5.47
CA ALA A 57 3.92 -17.20 -5.15
C ALA A 57 4.97 -18.31 -4.90
N GLY A 58 6.02 -18.36 -5.72
CA GLY A 58 7.13 -19.29 -5.57
C GLY A 58 7.90 -19.05 -4.27
N TRP A 59 8.35 -17.82 -4.04
CA TRP A 59 9.13 -17.44 -2.87
C TRP A 59 8.35 -17.68 -1.57
N PHE A 60 7.10 -17.22 -1.47
CA PHE A 60 6.31 -17.46 -0.26
C PHE A 60 6.05 -18.94 0.00
N ARG A 61 5.89 -19.76 -1.06
CA ARG A 61 5.80 -21.22 -0.89
C ARG A 61 7.07 -21.81 -0.26
N HIS A 62 8.25 -21.33 -0.64
CA HIS A 62 9.51 -21.76 -0.02
C HIS A 62 9.60 -21.33 1.46
N VAL A 63 9.28 -20.08 1.77
CA VAL A 63 9.26 -19.57 3.15
C VAL A 63 8.29 -20.37 4.03
N ILE A 64 7.10 -20.68 3.53
CA ILE A 64 6.11 -21.50 4.27
C ILE A 64 6.65 -22.91 4.52
N ARG A 65 7.32 -23.54 3.54
CA ARG A 65 7.91 -24.88 3.68
C ARG A 65 9.04 -24.89 4.69
N GLU A 66 9.93 -23.90 4.66
CA GLU A 66 11.02 -23.77 5.64
C GLU A 66 10.50 -23.57 7.06
N SER A 67 9.46 -22.73 7.22
CA SER A 67 8.78 -22.51 8.49
C SER A 67 8.15 -23.80 9.03
N GLN A 68 7.39 -24.52 8.21
CA GLN A 68 6.78 -25.80 8.59
C GLN A 68 7.81 -26.91 8.81
N GLY A 69 8.98 -26.83 8.17
CA GLY A 69 10.12 -27.72 8.38
C GLY A 69 10.82 -27.53 9.72
N GLY A 70 10.42 -26.54 10.54
CA GLY A 70 10.99 -26.30 11.87
C GLY A 70 12.39 -25.69 11.83
N LEU A 71 12.79 -25.10 10.70
CA LEU A 71 14.12 -24.51 10.52
C LEU A 71 14.27 -23.16 11.25
N TYR A 72 13.17 -22.55 11.68
CA TYR A 72 13.14 -21.20 12.24
C TYR A 72 13.17 -21.24 13.77
N SER A 73 14.19 -20.60 14.37
CA SER A 73 14.34 -20.48 15.82
C SER A 73 13.51 -19.33 16.41
N ALA A 74 13.39 -19.29 17.74
CA ALA A 74 12.68 -18.20 18.43
C ALA A 74 13.36 -16.85 18.21
N GLN A 75 14.69 -16.82 18.09
CA GLN A 75 15.42 -15.62 17.68
C GLN A 75 15.00 -15.13 16.29
N MET A 76 14.88 -16.03 15.32
CA MET A 76 14.50 -15.68 13.95
C MET A 76 13.06 -15.17 13.84
N ASP A 77 12.14 -15.75 14.61
CA ASP A 77 10.75 -15.29 14.71
C ASP A 77 10.65 -13.84 15.24
N ARG A 78 11.50 -13.45 16.20
CA ARG A 78 11.60 -12.04 16.64
C ARG A 78 12.09 -11.13 15.52
N SER A 79 13.08 -11.56 14.73
CA SER A 79 13.58 -10.82 13.58
C SER A 79 12.50 -10.62 12.51
N PHE A 80 11.65 -11.62 12.24
CA PHE A 80 10.52 -11.46 11.32
C PHE A 80 9.49 -10.43 11.81
N ARG A 81 9.15 -10.45 13.10
CA ARG A 81 8.26 -9.43 13.68
C ARG A 81 8.83 -8.03 13.57
N GLN A 82 10.12 -7.87 13.85
CA GLN A 82 10.81 -6.58 13.68
C GLN A 82 10.84 -6.15 12.21
N GLY A 83 11.13 -7.07 11.29
CA GLY A 83 11.10 -6.80 9.84
C GLY A 83 9.73 -6.34 9.36
N MET A 84 8.67 -7.02 9.78
CA MET A 84 7.29 -6.62 9.46
C MET A 84 6.92 -5.25 10.07
N ALA A 85 7.34 -4.99 11.30
CA ALA A 85 7.11 -3.68 11.94
C ALA A 85 7.79 -2.53 11.19
N TRP A 86 9.06 -2.72 10.79
CA TRP A 86 9.79 -1.72 10.00
C TRP A 86 9.23 -1.56 8.58
N PHE A 87 8.75 -2.64 7.96
CA PHE A 87 8.05 -2.58 6.68
C PHE A 87 6.77 -1.75 6.80
N ILE A 88 5.90 -2.03 7.76
CA ILE A 88 4.67 -1.24 8.02
C ILE A 88 5.02 0.22 8.31
N PHE A 89 6.07 0.47 9.09
CA PHE A 89 6.54 1.83 9.36
C PHE A 89 6.94 2.57 8.08
N SER A 90 7.64 1.91 7.14
CA SER A 90 7.96 2.51 5.85
C SER A 90 6.73 2.85 5.01
N GLU A 91 5.69 2.01 5.04
CA GLU A 91 4.42 2.29 4.37
C GLU A 91 3.71 3.50 5.01
N VAL A 92 3.68 3.59 6.35
CA VAL A 92 3.13 4.77 7.06
C VAL A 92 3.86 6.05 6.65
N MET A 93 5.19 6.02 6.55
CA MET A 93 5.98 7.17 6.10
C MET A 93 5.72 7.53 4.63
N PHE A 94 5.52 6.53 3.78
CA PHE A 94 5.10 6.73 2.38
C PHE A 94 3.73 7.43 2.31
N PHE A 95 2.74 6.99 3.09
CA PHE A 95 1.46 7.70 3.20
C PHE A 95 1.59 9.11 3.79
N ALA A 96 2.48 9.29 4.79
CA ALA A 96 2.75 10.60 5.37
C ALA A 96 3.27 11.61 4.34
N ALA A 97 4.02 11.17 3.32
CA ALA A 97 4.44 12.03 2.22
C ALA A 97 3.25 12.57 1.40
N PHE A 98 2.23 11.74 1.14
CA PHE A 98 1.01 12.20 0.44
C PHE A 98 0.17 13.15 1.30
N PHE A 99 0.04 12.90 2.61
CA PHE A 99 -0.60 13.85 3.51
C PHE A 99 0.18 15.17 3.59
N GLY A 100 1.52 15.10 3.59
CA GLY A 100 2.40 16.26 3.49
C GLY A 100 2.17 17.04 2.20
N ALA A 101 2.05 16.35 1.06
CA ALA A 101 1.75 16.96 -0.24
C ALA A 101 0.36 17.63 -0.24
N LEU A 102 -0.66 16.99 0.34
CA LEU A 102 -2.00 17.56 0.50
C LEU A 102 -1.99 18.82 1.39
N LEU A 103 -1.29 18.76 2.53
CA LEU A 103 -1.13 19.89 3.43
C LEU A 103 -0.41 21.04 2.71
N TYR A 104 0.67 20.72 1.98
CA TYR A 104 1.42 21.72 1.22
C TYR A 104 0.56 22.39 0.15
N ALA A 105 -0.19 21.59 -0.62
CA ALA A 105 -1.10 22.09 -1.64
C ALA A 105 -2.16 23.03 -1.04
N ARG A 106 -2.82 22.60 0.04
CA ARG A 106 -3.93 23.35 0.66
C ARG A 106 -3.48 24.60 1.40
N MET A 107 -2.41 24.51 2.19
CA MET A 107 -2.00 25.58 3.11
C MET A 107 -1.05 26.60 2.49
N PHE A 108 -0.30 26.21 1.45
CA PHE A 108 0.71 27.07 0.85
C PHE A 108 0.47 27.29 -0.64
N ALA A 109 0.43 26.22 -1.45
CA ALA A 109 0.41 26.36 -2.90
C ALA A 109 -0.85 27.09 -3.42
N VAL A 110 -2.05 26.71 -2.96
CA VAL A 110 -3.31 27.35 -3.37
C VAL A 110 -3.37 28.83 -2.96
N PRO A 111 -3.09 29.21 -1.70
CA PRO A 111 -3.02 30.62 -1.32
C PRO A 111 -1.98 31.43 -2.12
N TRP A 112 -0.80 30.87 -2.39
CA TRP A 112 0.23 31.57 -3.17
C TRP A 112 -0.19 31.80 -4.62
N LEU A 113 -0.88 30.84 -5.24
CA LEU A 113 -1.47 30.99 -6.57
C LEU A 113 -2.57 32.07 -6.60
N GLY A 114 -3.30 32.24 -5.49
CA GLY A 114 -4.26 33.32 -5.28
C GLY A 114 -3.65 34.67 -4.89
N GLY A 115 -2.32 34.83 -4.97
CA GLY A 115 -1.65 36.10 -4.72
C GLY A 115 -1.25 36.37 -3.27
N ALA A 116 -1.37 35.40 -2.35
CA ALA A 116 -0.95 35.60 -0.96
C ALA A 116 0.57 35.86 -0.84
N SER A 117 0.96 36.56 0.24
CA SER A 117 2.35 36.98 0.53
C SER A 117 2.90 37.92 -0.55
N ASN A 118 4.04 37.61 -1.15
CA ASN A 118 4.72 38.40 -2.18
C ASN A 118 4.26 38.08 -3.62
N ASN A 119 3.22 37.27 -3.81
CA ASN A 119 2.80 36.78 -5.12
C ASN A 119 1.62 37.56 -5.75
N VAL A 120 1.22 38.70 -5.17
CA VAL A 120 0.08 39.52 -5.64
C VAL A 120 0.22 39.87 -7.13
N MET A 121 1.37 40.43 -7.54
CA MET A 121 1.63 40.81 -8.93
C MET A 121 1.71 39.59 -9.87
N THR A 122 2.18 38.45 -9.36
CA THR A 122 2.24 37.19 -10.14
C THR A 122 0.84 36.67 -10.43
N HIS A 123 -0.06 36.77 -9.45
CA HIS A 123 -1.46 36.39 -9.62
C HIS A 123 -2.16 37.28 -10.66
N GLU A 124 -2.03 38.59 -10.53
CA GLU A 124 -2.64 39.55 -11.46
C GLU A 124 -2.15 39.39 -12.91
N LEU A 125 -0.87 39.01 -13.10
CA LEU A 125 -0.29 38.85 -14.43
C LEU A 125 -0.56 37.48 -15.06
N LEU A 126 -0.42 36.38 -14.30
CA LEU A 126 -0.46 35.02 -14.86
C LEU A 126 -1.83 34.35 -14.73
N TRP A 127 -2.55 34.58 -13.62
CA TRP A 127 -3.79 33.86 -13.30
C TRP A 127 -4.86 34.78 -12.66
N PRO A 128 -5.22 35.90 -13.31
CA PRO A 128 -6.12 36.90 -12.73
C PRO A 128 -7.55 36.40 -12.46
N SER A 129 -7.95 35.27 -13.06
CA SER A 129 -9.26 34.64 -12.89
C SER A 129 -9.26 33.48 -11.89
N PHE A 130 -8.13 33.17 -11.26
CA PHE A 130 -8.04 32.06 -10.32
C PHE A 130 -8.59 32.44 -8.94
N GLU A 131 -9.56 31.67 -8.44
CA GLU A 131 -10.06 31.83 -7.08
C GLU A 131 -9.44 30.80 -6.15
N ALA A 132 -8.75 31.27 -5.11
CA ALA A 132 -8.15 30.41 -4.09
C ALA A 132 -9.21 29.86 -3.12
N VAL A 133 -9.93 28.83 -3.56
CA VAL A 133 -10.91 28.09 -2.75
C VAL A 133 -10.47 26.65 -2.55
N TRP A 134 -10.89 26.04 -1.44
CA TRP A 134 -10.63 24.62 -1.17
C TRP A 134 -11.93 23.90 -0.81
N PRO A 135 -12.27 22.79 -1.50
CA PRO A 135 -11.58 22.21 -2.66
C PRO A 135 -11.76 23.04 -3.94
N LEU A 136 -10.85 22.87 -4.90
CA LEU A 136 -10.94 23.51 -6.21
C LEU A 136 -12.02 22.80 -7.05
N LEU A 137 -13.23 23.36 -7.06
CA LEU A 137 -14.36 22.79 -7.81
C LEU A 137 -14.26 23.10 -9.31
N ASN A 138 -13.66 24.23 -9.68
CA ASN A 138 -13.44 24.59 -11.07
C ASN A 138 -12.02 24.22 -11.47
N THR A 139 -11.89 23.30 -12.42
CA THR A 139 -10.58 22.97 -12.98
C THR A 139 -10.17 24.01 -14.03
N PRO A 140 -8.85 24.24 -14.24
CA PRO A 140 -8.37 25.09 -15.34
C PRO A 140 -8.84 24.65 -16.74
N GLY A 141 -9.27 23.40 -16.89
CA GLY A 141 -9.83 22.84 -18.13
C GLY A 141 -11.32 23.13 -18.35
N GLY A 142 -12.01 23.76 -17.39
CA GLY A 142 -13.44 24.08 -17.47
C GLY A 142 -14.37 23.00 -16.91
N ASP A 143 -13.84 21.85 -16.49
CA ASP A 143 -14.62 20.82 -15.83
C ASP A 143 -14.94 21.21 -14.39
N THR A 144 -16.17 20.92 -13.96
CA THR A 144 -16.60 21.09 -12.56
C THR A 144 -16.47 19.77 -11.83
N THR A 145 -15.78 19.80 -10.69
CA THR A 145 -15.68 18.66 -9.78
C THR A 145 -16.61 18.86 -8.61
N GLN A 146 -17.04 17.76 -7.98
CA GLN A 146 -17.83 17.79 -6.76
C GLN A 146 -17.01 17.22 -5.61
N ALA A 147 -17.02 17.91 -4.48
CA ALA A 147 -16.42 17.41 -3.25
C ALA A 147 -17.26 16.24 -2.72
N MET A 148 -16.64 15.08 -2.52
CA MET A 148 -17.29 13.99 -1.80
C MET A 148 -17.32 14.33 -0.31
N GLY A 149 -18.51 14.48 0.25
CA GLY A 149 -18.69 14.64 1.69
C GLY A 149 -18.25 13.40 2.46
N TRP A 150 -17.98 13.55 3.75
CA TRP A 150 -17.67 12.40 4.62
C TRP A 150 -18.87 11.48 4.83
N GLN A 151 -20.09 12.01 4.68
CA GLN A 151 -21.34 11.26 4.77
C GLN A 151 -21.55 10.37 3.54
N GLY A 152 -22.22 9.23 3.72
CA GLY A 152 -22.46 8.26 2.65
C GLY A 152 -21.33 7.24 2.52
N LEU A 153 -20.77 7.09 1.32
CA LEU A 153 -19.79 6.04 1.01
C LEU A 153 -18.54 6.06 1.90
N PRO A 154 -17.86 7.21 2.16
CA PRO A 154 -16.67 7.20 3.01
C PRO A 154 -16.96 6.72 4.44
N LEU A 155 -18.10 7.12 5.01
CA LEU A 155 -18.53 6.68 6.34
C LEU A 155 -18.82 5.17 6.34
N ILE A 156 -19.55 4.66 5.35
CA ILE A 156 -19.85 3.23 5.23
C ILE A 156 -18.55 2.41 5.12
N ASN A 157 -17.63 2.84 4.26
CA ASN A 157 -16.34 2.18 4.09
C ASN A 157 -15.49 2.20 5.36
N THR A 158 -15.53 3.31 6.12
CA THR A 158 -14.88 3.38 7.44
C THR A 158 -15.46 2.36 8.41
N VAL A 159 -16.79 2.25 8.46
CA VAL A 159 -17.48 1.26 9.32
C VAL A 159 -17.13 -0.17 8.90
N ILE A 160 -17.10 -0.47 7.60
CA ILE A 160 -16.70 -1.78 7.06
C ILE A 160 -15.29 -2.17 7.53
N LEU A 161 -14.33 -1.25 7.44
CA LEU A 161 -12.95 -1.50 7.89
C LEU A 161 -12.85 -1.68 9.42
N LEU A 162 -13.64 -0.94 10.20
CA LEU A 162 -13.68 -1.13 11.65
C LEU A 162 -14.28 -2.49 12.03
N ILE A 163 -15.37 -2.90 11.38
CA ILE A 163 -16.00 -4.20 11.61
C ILE A 163 -15.05 -5.33 11.21
N SER A 164 -14.33 -5.19 10.08
CA SER A 164 -13.39 -6.21 9.62
C SER A 164 -12.21 -6.40 10.59
N SER A 165 -11.78 -5.32 11.26
CA SER A 165 -10.79 -5.38 12.34
C SER A 165 -11.30 -6.19 13.54
N VAL A 166 -12.56 -5.97 13.96
CA VAL A 166 -13.18 -6.72 15.05
C VAL A 166 -13.33 -8.21 14.70
N THR A 167 -13.75 -8.54 13.48
CA THR A 167 -13.86 -9.95 13.05
C THR A 167 -12.48 -10.62 12.98
N LEU A 168 -11.44 -9.90 12.58
CA LEU A 168 -10.06 -10.42 12.60
C LEU A 168 -9.57 -10.67 14.02
N HIS A 169 -9.87 -9.78 14.96
CA HIS A 169 -9.54 -9.98 16.37
C HIS A 169 -10.20 -11.24 16.95
N PHE A 170 -11.48 -11.48 16.64
CA PHE A 170 -12.14 -12.73 17.04
C PHE A 170 -11.58 -13.98 16.35
N ALA A 171 -11.15 -13.87 15.09
CA ALA A 171 -10.45 -14.96 14.41
C ALA A 171 -9.12 -15.30 15.10
N HIS A 172 -8.37 -14.28 15.55
CA HIS A 172 -7.13 -14.47 16.29
C HIS A 172 -7.36 -15.11 17.66
N ALA A 173 -8.29 -14.60 18.46
CA ALA A 173 -8.64 -15.20 19.75
C ALA A 173 -9.14 -16.66 19.62
N ALA A 174 -9.91 -16.97 18.56
CA ALA A 174 -10.33 -18.33 18.27
C ALA A 174 -9.16 -19.25 17.86
N MET A 175 -8.10 -18.69 17.25
CA MET A 175 -6.89 -19.41 16.88
C MET A 175 -6.09 -19.82 18.11
N GLU A 176 -5.94 -18.90 19.08
CA GLU A 176 -5.28 -19.19 20.37
C GLU A 176 -6.03 -20.26 21.18
N GLN A 177 -7.36 -20.29 21.08
CA GLN A 177 -8.21 -21.29 21.73
C GLN A 177 -8.32 -22.61 20.94
N GLY A 178 -7.64 -22.76 19.80
CA GLY A 178 -7.68 -23.97 18.97
C GLY A 178 -9.02 -24.23 18.24
N GLN A 179 -9.94 -23.26 18.21
CA GLN A 179 -11.28 -23.41 17.66
C GLN A 179 -11.32 -23.18 16.14
N ARG A 180 -10.83 -24.17 15.37
CA ARG A 180 -10.68 -24.09 13.90
C ARG A 180 -11.93 -23.62 13.14
N ASN A 181 -13.13 -24.05 13.53
CA ASN A 181 -14.35 -23.65 12.83
C ASN A 181 -14.63 -22.16 12.98
N LYS A 182 -14.44 -21.59 14.17
CA LYS A 182 -14.61 -20.14 14.39
C LYS A 182 -13.56 -19.33 13.64
N VAL A 183 -12.31 -19.80 13.60
CA VAL A 183 -11.25 -19.15 12.81
C VAL A 183 -11.65 -19.04 11.33
N LYS A 184 -12.09 -20.14 10.70
CA LYS A 184 -12.51 -20.13 9.29
C LYS A 184 -13.67 -19.17 9.03
N VAL A 185 -14.67 -19.14 9.91
CA VAL A 185 -15.83 -18.26 9.79
C VAL A 185 -15.44 -16.79 9.92
N PHE A 186 -14.77 -16.41 11.01
CA PHE A 186 -14.42 -15.01 11.26
C PHE A 186 -13.38 -14.48 10.27
N LEU A 187 -12.37 -15.28 9.91
CA LEU A 187 -11.41 -14.89 8.88
C LEU A 187 -12.07 -14.75 7.50
N GLY A 188 -12.99 -15.65 7.15
CA GLY A 188 -13.77 -15.57 5.92
C GLY A 188 -14.64 -14.29 5.87
N LEU A 189 -15.27 -13.93 6.99
CA LEU A 189 -16.02 -12.66 7.11
C LEU A 189 -15.11 -11.45 6.94
N THR A 190 -13.92 -11.43 7.56
CA THR A 190 -12.94 -10.35 7.39
C THR A 190 -12.57 -10.18 5.91
N ILE A 191 -12.32 -11.27 5.19
CA ILE A 191 -11.97 -11.25 3.76
C ILE A 191 -13.14 -10.72 2.93
N LEU A 192 -14.37 -11.17 3.21
CA LEU A 192 -15.58 -10.71 2.52
C LEU A 192 -15.79 -9.21 2.72
N LEU A 193 -15.66 -8.71 3.95
CA LEU A 193 -15.74 -7.27 4.24
C LEU A 193 -14.64 -6.48 3.51
N GLY A 194 -13.44 -7.05 3.38
CA GLY A 194 -12.36 -6.47 2.58
C GLY A 194 -12.73 -6.36 1.09
N PHE A 195 -13.36 -7.39 0.51
CA PHE A 195 -13.88 -7.32 -0.86
C PHE A 195 -15.03 -6.31 -1.00
N ALA A 196 -15.92 -6.23 -0.01
CA ALA A 196 -17.01 -5.27 0.00
C ALA A 196 -16.52 -3.81 0.10
N PHE A 197 -15.34 -3.56 0.67
CA PHE A 197 -14.71 -2.23 0.66
C PHE A 197 -14.14 -1.84 -0.71
N LEU A 198 -13.75 -2.82 -1.54
CA LEU A 198 -13.16 -2.58 -2.86
C LEU A 198 -14.20 -2.30 -3.96
N VAL A 199 -15.46 -2.72 -3.76
CA VAL A 199 -16.56 -2.60 -4.72
C VAL A 199 -17.45 -1.42 -4.35
#